data_AF-A0A1C0SK46-F1
#
_entry.id   AF-A0A1C0SK46-F1
#
_cell.length_a   1.000
_cell.length_b   1.000
_cell.length_c   1.000
_cell.angle_alpha   90.00
_cell.angle_beta   90.00
_cell.angle_gamma   90.00
#
_symmetry.space_group_name_H-M   'P 1'
#
loop_
_entity.id
_entity.type
_entity.pdbx_description
1 polymer ?
#
loop_
_entity_poly.entity_id
_entity_poly.type
_entity_poly.pdbx_seq_one_letter_code
_entity_poly.pdbx_strand_id
1 'polypeptide(L)'
;MIDQTRRAILAAAVAMAAIALVPGASAAQEKFKAVTTFTVIADMAKNVAGDAAIVESITKPGAEIHNYQPTPRDILKAHDAKLILWNGLNLELWFEKFFQNFDDVPGAVVSTGVEPMGIAEGPYTGKPNPHAWMSPSAALVYVDNIRDAFVKYDPANAEVYKANAETYKQKIEATIAPIRAEIAKIPEDKRWLVSSEGAFSYLIRDFGMKELYLWPINADQQGTPQQVRKVIDAVRANNIPVVFSESTISPDPAEQVARETGAKYGGVLYVDSLSEADGPVPTYIDLLRVTSETIAKGLSQ
;
A
#
# COMPACT_ATOMS: atom_id res chain seq x y z
N MET A 1 42.52 37.17 -75.25
CA MET A 1 42.68 37.32 -73.79
C MET A 1 41.39 36.90 -73.13
N ILE A 2 41.23 35.59 -73.04
CA ILE A 2 40.21 34.88 -72.27
C ILE A 2 40.91 34.52 -70.96
N ASP A 3 40.18 34.53 -69.83
CA ASP A 3 40.50 33.81 -68.59
C ASP A 3 40.81 34.62 -67.31
N GLN A 4 39.92 35.53 -66.87
CA GLN A 4 39.85 35.94 -65.44
C GLN A 4 38.43 36.20 -64.86
N THR A 5 37.35 35.96 -65.61
CA THR A 5 35.97 36.35 -65.21
C THR A 5 35.07 35.19 -64.75
N ARG A 6 35.62 34.12 -64.17
CA ARG A 6 34.82 32.95 -63.70
C ARG A 6 35.08 32.44 -62.28
N ARG A 7 35.79 33.18 -61.40
CA ARG A 7 36.11 32.67 -60.05
C ARG A 7 35.72 33.53 -58.85
N ALA A 8 34.96 34.61 -59.02
CA ALA A 8 34.65 35.53 -57.92
C ALA A 8 33.15 35.85 -57.74
N ILE A 9 32.24 34.90 -58.01
CA ILE A 9 30.78 35.06 -57.79
C ILE A 9 30.20 34.01 -56.81
N LEU A 10 31.04 33.24 -56.10
CA LEU A 10 30.57 32.19 -55.17
C LEU A 10 31.09 32.39 -53.73
N ALA A 11 31.12 33.63 -53.24
CA ALA A 11 31.56 33.93 -51.87
C ALA A 11 30.72 35.00 -51.14
N ALA A 12 29.48 35.27 -51.59
CA ALA A 12 28.65 36.33 -51.00
C ALA A 12 27.14 35.98 -50.89
N ALA A 13 26.80 34.72 -50.58
CA ALA A 13 25.40 34.31 -50.39
C ALA A 13 25.18 33.22 -49.32
N VAL A 14 26.04 33.12 -48.30
CA VAL A 14 25.84 32.16 -47.18
C VAL A 14 26.19 32.82 -45.82
N ALA A 15 25.69 34.04 -45.58
CA ALA A 15 25.92 34.76 -44.32
C ALA A 15 24.63 35.33 -43.70
N MET A 16 23.48 34.69 -43.95
CA MET A 16 22.22 34.95 -43.25
C MET A 16 21.36 33.67 -43.22
N ALA A 17 21.70 32.74 -42.32
CA ALA A 17 20.79 31.74 -41.74
C ALA A 17 21.61 30.74 -40.90
N ALA A 18 22.14 31.19 -39.77
CA ALA A 18 22.60 30.29 -38.72
C ALA A 18 22.26 30.91 -37.37
N ILE A 19 20.95 31.11 -37.13
CA ILE A 19 20.45 31.06 -35.76
C ILE A 19 20.65 29.60 -35.35
N ALA A 20 21.73 29.36 -34.63
CA ALA A 20 21.97 28.10 -33.98
C ALA A 20 20.80 27.84 -33.04
N LEU A 21 19.91 26.90 -33.42
CA LEU A 21 19.14 26.14 -32.45
C LEU A 21 20.18 25.37 -31.64
N VAL A 22 20.65 25.97 -30.55
CA VAL A 22 21.19 25.20 -29.43
C VAL A 22 19.98 24.43 -28.91
N PRO A 23 19.93 23.09 -29.01
CA PRO A 23 18.97 22.35 -28.23
C PRO A 23 19.38 22.64 -26.79
N GLY A 24 18.59 23.44 -26.08
CA GLY A 24 18.74 23.55 -24.65
C GLY A 24 18.68 22.13 -24.12
N ALA A 25 19.81 21.63 -23.64
CA ALA A 25 19.79 20.45 -22.80
C ALA A 25 18.85 20.82 -21.66
N SER A 26 17.61 20.31 -21.73
CA SER A 26 16.69 20.40 -20.62
C SER A 26 17.43 19.67 -19.52
N ALA A 27 18.03 20.42 -18.59
CA ALA A 27 18.54 19.85 -17.36
C ALA A 27 17.38 19.03 -16.83
N ALA A 28 17.56 17.71 -16.74
CA ALA A 28 16.54 16.85 -16.17
C ALA A 28 16.29 17.40 -14.78
N GLN A 29 15.16 18.08 -14.59
CA GLN A 29 14.82 18.65 -13.31
C GLN A 29 14.77 17.48 -12.33
N GLU A 30 15.51 17.61 -11.22
CA GLU A 30 15.55 16.58 -10.20
C GLU A 30 14.12 16.29 -9.77
N LYS A 31 13.65 15.05 -9.99
CA LYS A 31 12.26 14.69 -9.75
C LYS A 31 11.96 14.81 -8.27
N PHE A 32 10.76 15.29 -7.94
CA PHE A 32 10.30 15.31 -6.55
C PHE A 32 10.38 13.90 -5.96
N LYS A 33 11.02 13.74 -4.81
CA LYS A 33 11.16 12.44 -4.14
C LYS A 33 10.25 12.39 -2.92
N ALA A 34 9.35 11.41 -2.88
CA ALA A 34 8.60 11.06 -1.69
C ALA A 34 9.07 9.71 -1.15
N VAL A 35 9.12 9.58 0.17
CA VAL A 35 9.39 8.32 0.85
C VAL A 35 8.17 7.93 1.66
N THR A 36 7.89 6.64 1.71
CA THR A 36 6.75 6.06 2.42
C THR A 36 7.24 5.07 3.44
N THR A 37 6.50 4.85 4.53
CA THR A 37 6.88 3.89 5.56
C THR A 37 6.89 2.46 5.05
N PHE A 38 5.90 2.06 4.26
CA PHE A 38 5.77 0.69 3.75
C PHE A 38 5.18 0.59 2.35
N THR A 39 5.26 -0.63 1.79
CA THR A 39 5.07 -0.90 0.37
C THR A 39 3.66 -0.58 -0.17
N VAL A 40 2.62 -0.69 0.65
CA VAL A 40 1.24 -0.37 0.22
C VAL A 40 1.08 1.12 -0.04
N ILE A 41 1.50 1.98 0.90
CA ILE A 41 1.47 3.43 0.69
C ILE A 41 2.40 3.81 -0.47
N ALA A 42 3.55 3.13 -0.61
CA ALA A 42 4.46 3.35 -1.73
C ALA A 42 3.76 3.16 -3.07
N ASP A 43 3.03 2.06 -3.27
CA ASP A 43 2.34 1.78 -4.52
C ASP A 43 1.17 2.74 -4.78
N MET A 44 0.37 3.04 -3.76
CA MET A 44 -0.68 4.07 -3.88
C MET A 44 -0.08 5.42 -4.31
N ALA A 45 1.01 5.84 -3.65
CA ALA A 45 1.68 7.09 -3.95
C ALA A 45 2.36 7.10 -5.32
N LYS A 46 2.92 5.97 -5.79
CA LYS A 46 3.43 5.83 -7.17
C LYS A 46 2.31 6.03 -8.19
N ASN A 47 1.13 5.46 -7.96
CA ASN A 47 0.01 5.61 -8.88
C ASN A 47 -0.50 7.06 -8.95
N VAL A 48 -0.49 7.79 -7.83
CA VAL A 48 -0.81 9.23 -7.82
C VAL A 48 0.30 10.05 -8.47
N ALA A 49 1.56 9.75 -8.16
CA ALA A 49 2.73 10.47 -8.66
C ALA A 49 2.91 10.34 -10.18
N GLY A 50 2.67 9.15 -10.75
CA GLY A 50 3.04 8.84 -12.12
C GLY A 50 4.52 9.11 -12.37
N ASP A 51 4.85 9.72 -13.51
CA ASP A 51 6.23 10.08 -13.85
C ASP A 51 6.72 11.39 -13.21
N ALA A 52 5.85 12.13 -12.52
CA ALA A 52 6.17 13.46 -11.97
C ALA A 52 7.04 13.39 -10.70
N ALA A 53 6.94 12.31 -9.93
CA ALA A 53 7.71 12.10 -8.70
C ALA A 53 8.26 10.67 -8.59
N ILE A 54 9.37 10.53 -7.87
CA ILE A 54 9.93 9.24 -7.45
C ILE A 54 9.35 8.91 -6.08
N VAL A 55 8.91 7.67 -5.90
CA VAL A 55 8.36 7.19 -4.62
C VAL A 55 9.07 5.91 -4.19
N GLU A 56 9.61 5.93 -2.97
CA GLU A 56 10.32 4.79 -2.37
C GLU A 56 9.69 4.37 -1.03
N SER A 57 9.85 3.09 -0.67
CA SER A 57 9.42 2.54 0.62
C SER A 57 10.61 2.39 1.56
N ILE A 58 10.43 2.71 2.84
CA ILE A 58 11.39 2.40 3.91
C ILE A 58 11.48 0.88 4.05
N THR A 59 10.37 0.23 4.43
CA THR A 59 10.35 -1.23 4.56
C THR A 59 10.36 -1.90 3.18
N LYS A 60 10.97 -3.07 3.10
CA LYS A 60 11.01 -3.89 1.89
C LYS A 60 9.78 -4.82 1.84
N PRO A 61 9.42 -5.35 0.65
CA PRO A 61 8.42 -6.39 0.54
C PRO A 61 8.66 -7.55 1.54
N GLY A 62 7.60 -7.97 2.24
CA GLY A 62 7.61 -9.05 3.21
C GLY A 62 8.13 -8.69 4.61
N ALA A 63 8.60 -7.46 4.84
CA ALA A 63 9.01 -7.04 6.18
C ALA A 63 7.79 -6.81 7.09
N GLU A 64 7.92 -7.20 8.36
CA GLU A 64 7.01 -6.78 9.43
C GLU A 64 7.12 -5.25 9.61
N ILE A 65 5.99 -4.56 9.73
CA ILE A 65 5.92 -3.08 9.62
C ILE A 65 5.60 -2.37 10.94
N HIS A 66 4.98 -3.04 11.91
CA HIS A 66 4.54 -2.45 13.18
C HIS A 66 5.75 -2.19 14.10
N ASN A 67 6.60 -3.20 14.28
CA ASN A 67 7.79 -3.18 15.13
C ASN A 67 9.10 -3.16 14.33
N TYR A 68 9.04 -2.75 13.06
CA TYR A 68 10.21 -2.60 12.22
C TYR A 68 11.31 -1.81 12.93
N GLN A 69 12.56 -2.20 12.71
CA GLN A 69 13.73 -1.52 13.27
C GLN A 69 14.48 -0.79 12.15
N PRO A 70 14.29 0.54 12.02
CA PRO A 70 14.98 1.32 11.02
C PRO A 70 16.49 1.20 11.12
N THR A 71 17.13 1.06 9.98
CA THR A 71 18.59 0.98 9.85
C THR A 71 19.17 2.33 9.42
N PRO A 72 20.48 2.56 9.57
CA PRO A 72 21.13 3.73 8.99
C PRO A 72 20.92 3.86 7.47
N ARG A 73 20.72 2.75 6.75
CA ARG A 73 20.42 2.79 5.30
C ARG A 73 19.04 3.36 5.02
N ASP A 74 18.07 3.18 5.93
CA ASP A 74 16.73 3.73 5.78
C ASP A 74 16.73 5.24 6.01
N ILE A 75 17.55 5.72 6.95
CA ILE A 75 17.77 7.15 7.15
C ILE A 75 18.39 7.77 5.89
N LEU A 76 19.43 7.14 5.33
CA LEU A 76 20.05 7.59 4.08
C LEU A 76 19.09 7.58 2.89
N LYS A 77 18.17 6.60 2.81
CA LYS A 77 17.14 6.52 1.77
C LYS A 77 16.17 7.71 1.81
N ALA A 78 15.86 8.21 2.99
CA ALA A 78 14.95 9.34 3.19
C ALA A 78 15.64 10.71 3.25
N HIS A 79 16.97 10.78 3.25
CA HIS A 79 17.73 12.02 3.43
C HIS A 79 17.46 13.08 2.37
N ASP A 80 17.26 12.68 1.11
CA ASP A 80 16.95 13.55 -0.03
C ASP A 80 15.43 13.67 -0.30
N ALA A 81 14.59 13.05 0.54
CA ALA A 81 13.15 13.12 0.39
C ALA A 81 12.66 14.56 0.59
N LYS A 82 11.65 14.93 -0.21
CA LYS A 82 10.91 16.19 -0.09
C LYS A 82 9.58 16.02 0.64
N LEU A 83 9.18 14.78 0.91
CA LEU A 83 7.96 14.41 1.61
C LEU A 83 8.10 13.00 2.18
N ILE A 84 7.65 12.81 3.42
CA ILE A 84 7.49 11.48 4.02
C ILE A 84 6.00 11.20 4.27
N LEU A 85 5.49 10.11 3.71
CA LEU A 85 4.12 9.65 3.87
C LEU A 85 4.09 8.45 4.83
N TRP A 86 3.17 8.45 5.79
CA TRP A 86 3.02 7.36 6.76
C TRP A 86 1.57 7.13 7.13
N ASN A 87 1.26 5.94 7.63
CA ASN A 87 -0.12 5.53 7.89
C ASN A 87 -0.72 6.29 9.07
N GLY A 88 0.00 6.37 10.19
CA GLY A 88 -0.59 6.77 11.45
C GLY A 88 -1.48 5.65 12.02
N LEU A 89 -2.53 6.01 12.77
CA LEU A 89 -3.42 5.07 13.46
C LEU A 89 -2.67 4.03 14.33
N ASN A 90 -1.51 4.42 14.86
CA ASN A 90 -0.62 3.57 15.66
C ASN A 90 -0.02 2.36 14.90
N LEU A 91 0.10 2.41 13.57
CA LEU A 91 0.77 1.37 12.79
C LEU A 91 2.29 1.35 13.06
N GLU A 92 3.00 2.38 12.62
CA GLU A 92 4.45 2.40 12.66
C GLU A 92 4.97 2.91 14.01
N LEU A 93 5.11 2.01 14.99
CA LEU A 93 5.54 2.37 16.36
C LEU A 93 6.96 2.98 16.40
N TRP A 94 7.74 2.75 15.35
CA TRP A 94 9.09 3.27 15.17
C TRP A 94 9.13 4.64 14.50
N PHE A 95 8.04 5.11 13.89
CA PHE A 95 8.08 6.24 12.96
C PHE A 95 8.46 7.55 13.63
N GLU A 96 7.89 7.88 14.81
CA GLU A 96 8.17 9.17 15.45
C GLU A 96 9.67 9.33 15.76
N LYS A 97 10.33 8.26 16.24
CA LYS A 97 11.77 8.25 16.50
C LYS A 97 12.58 8.31 15.20
N PHE A 98 12.12 7.63 14.14
CA PHE A 98 12.75 7.71 12.83
C PHE A 98 12.65 9.12 12.24
N PHE A 99 11.49 9.76 12.35
CA PHE A 99 11.21 11.06 11.76
C PHE A 99 12.01 12.20 12.41
N GLN A 100 12.44 12.06 13.67
CA GLN A 100 13.36 12.99 14.35
C GLN A 100 14.73 13.15 13.67
N ASN A 101 15.08 12.33 12.67
CA ASN A 101 16.30 12.50 11.89
C ASN A 101 16.16 13.53 10.76
N PHE A 102 14.97 14.12 10.55
CA PHE A 102 14.68 15.02 9.42
C PHE A 102 14.00 16.31 9.90
N ASP A 103 14.77 17.39 10.02
CA ASP A 103 14.25 18.68 10.50
C ASP A 103 13.45 19.44 9.41
N ASP A 104 13.87 19.32 8.14
CA ASP A 104 13.34 20.12 7.02
C ASP A 104 12.45 19.33 6.04
N VAL A 105 12.12 18.06 6.36
CA VAL A 105 11.29 17.21 5.50
C VAL A 105 9.87 17.13 6.05
N PRO A 106 8.84 17.59 5.32
CA PRO A 106 7.47 17.51 5.79
C PRO A 106 6.98 16.06 5.83
N GLY A 107 6.18 15.75 6.85
CA GLY A 107 5.43 14.49 6.98
C GLY A 107 3.94 14.67 6.68
N ALA A 108 3.28 13.63 6.14
CA ALA A 108 1.83 13.59 5.98
C ALA A 108 1.24 12.22 6.38
N VAL A 109 0.25 12.26 7.27
CA VAL A 109 -0.53 11.07 7.70
C VAL A 109 -1.60 10.79 6.65
N VAL A 110 -1.49 9.67 5.94
CA VAL A 110 -2.37 9.36 4.80
C VAL A 110 -3.73 8.77 5.20
N SER A 111 -3.90 8.37 6.46
CA SER A 111 -5.19 7.88 6.99
C SER A 111 -6.11 8.98 7.53
N THR A 112 -5.69 10.26 7.47
CA THR A 112 -6.46 11.39 8.02
C THR A 112 -7.89 11.41 7.46
N GLY A 113 -8.89 11.44 8.34
CA GLY A 113 -10.30 11.47 7.96
C GLY A 113 -10.96 10.09 7.81
N VAL A 114 -10.21 8.99 7.96
CA VAL A 114 -10.80 7.65 8.11
C VAL A 114 -11.39 7.49 9.51
N GLU A 115 -12.63 7.00 9.59
CA GLU A 115 -13.24 6.61 10.86
C GLU A 115 -12.58 5.33 11.40
N PRO A 116 -11.89 5.38 12.56
CA PRO A 116 -11.13 4.25 13.06
C PRO A 116 -12.04 3.17 13.63
N MET A 117 -11.72 1.91 13.37
CA MET A 117 -12.27 0.76 14.09
C MET A 117 -11.40 0.46 15.32
N GLY A 118 -12.01 0.25 16.48
CA GLY A 118 -11.26 -0.06 17.70
C GLY A 118 -10.79 -1.52 17.75
N ILE A 119 -9.59 -1.75 18.27
CA ILE A 119 -9.11 -3.09 18.61
C ILE A 119 -9.94 -3.65 19.77
N ALA A 120 -10.53 -4.84 19.60
CA ALA A 120 -11.55 -5.36 20.51
C ALA A 120 -10.96 -6.04 21.77
N GLU A 121 -9.72 -6.53 21.72
CA GLU A 121 -9.14 -7.26 22.85
C GLU A 121 -7.61 -7.13 22.94
N GLY A 122 -7.03 -7.65 24.02
CA GLY A 122 -5.58 -7.65 24.25
C GLY A 122 -5.04 -6.30 24.75
N PRO A 123 -3.71 -6.14 24.78
CA PRO A 123 -3.05 -4.97 25.38
C PRO A 123 -3.31 -3.64 24.63
N TYR A 124 -3.87 -3.71 23.42
CA TYR A 124 -4.20 -2.55 22.58
C TYR A 124 -5.71 -2.25 22.54
N THR A 125 -6.52 -2.87 23.42
CA THR A 125 -7.98 -2.67 23.46
C THR A 125 -8.36 -1.18 23.46
N GLY A 126 -9.29 -0.82 22.57
CA GLY A 126 -9.80 0.55 22.43
C GLY A 126 -8.92 1.49 21.61
N LYS A 127 -7.69 1.10 21.26
CA LYS A 127 -6.87 1.86 20.30
C LYS A 127 -7.38 1.64 18.87
N PRO A 128 -7.11 2.59 17.94
CA PRO A 128 -7.41 2.40 16.53
C PRO A 128 -6.72 1.16 15.96
N ASN A 129 -7.44 0.37 15.19
CA ASN A 129 -6.89 -0.64 14.30
C ASN A 129 -6.25 0.08 13.10
N PRO A 130 -4.97 -0.13 12.79
CA PRO A 130 -4.28 0.65 11.76
C PRO A 130 -4.60 0.24 10.32
N HIS A 131 -5.18 -0.94 10.09
CA HIS A 131 -5.30 -1.60 8.78
C HIS A 131 -6.44 -1.04 7.90
N ALA A 132 -6.63 0.28 7.95
CA ALA A 132 -7.71 0.98 7.27
C ALA A 132 -7.64 0.87 5.74
N TRP A 133 -6.44 0.71 5.16
CA TRP A 133 -6.27 0.52 3.71
C TRP A 133 -6.94 -0.75 3.20
N MET A 134 -7.35 -1.69 4.05
CA MET A 134 -8.11 -2.87 3.63
C MET A 134 -9.59 -2.56 3.32
N SER A 135 -10.11 -1.40 3.73
CA SER A 135 -11.43 -0.93 3.25
C SER A 135 -11.27 -0.25 1.89
N PRO A 136 -11.96 -0.71 0.83
CA PRO A 136 -11.95 -0.03 -0.46
C PRO A 136 -12.44 1.43 -0.37
N SER A 137 -13.36 1.71 0.55
CA SER A 137 -13.87 3.07 0.76
C SER A 137 -12.83 3.97 1.43
N ALA A 138 -12.15 3.45 2.46
CA ALA A 138 -11.06 4.17 3.12
C ALA A 138 -9.87 4.36 2.16
N ALA A 139 -9.59 3.41 1.28
CA ALA A 139 -8.55 3.54 0.26
C ALA A 139 -8.67 4.82 -0.59
N LEU A 140 -9.90 5.24 -0.90
CA LEU A 140 -10.14 6.47 -1.66
C LEU A 140 -9.68 7.70 -0.86
N VAL A 141 -9.90 7.69 0.46
CA VAL A 141 -9.41 8.73 1.38
C VAL A 141 -7.88 8.75 1.43
N TYR A 142 -7.23 7.57 1.44
CA TYR A 142 -5.77 7.49 1.33
C TYR A 142 -5.27 8.14 0.04
N VAL A 143 -5.90 7.82 -1.11
CA VAL A 143 -5.53 8.39 -2.40
C VAL A 143 -5.73 9.91 -2.43
N ASP A 144 -6.82 10.42 -1.86
CA ASP A 144 -7.07 11.86 -1.74
C ASP A 144 -6.02 12.56 -0.86
N ASN A 145 -5.68 11.98 0.30
CA ASN A 145 -4.66 12.54 1.20
C ASN A 145 -3.25 12.54 0.58
N ILE A 146 -2.91 11.47 -0.15
CA ILE A 146 -1.66 11.37 -0.90
C ILE A 146 -1.60 12.44 -2.00
N ARG A 147 -2.68 12.59 -2.78
CA ARG A 147 -2.82 13.65 -3.79
C ARG A 147 -2.63 15.01 -3.17
N ASP A 148 -3.31 15.29 -2.07
CA ASP A 148 -3.29 16.62 -1.43
C ASP A 148 -1.90 16.93 -0.86
N ALA A 149 -1.19 15.93 -0.32
CA ALA A 149 0.20 16.07 0.10
C ALA A 149 1.12 16.39 -1.08
N PHE A 150 1.00 15.66 -2.20
CA PHE A 150 1.78 15.96 -3.41
C PHE A 150 1.47 17.34 -3.99
N VAL A 151 0.19 17.73 -4.09
CA VAL A 151 -0.21 19.07 -4.57
C VAL A 151 0.34 20.18 -3.68
N LYS A 152 0.37 19.98 -2.36
CA LYS A 152 0.86 20.96 -1.40
C LYS A 152 2.37 21.16 -1.51
N TYR A 153 3.13 20.08 -1.63
CA TYR A 153 4.60 20.13 -1.57
C TYR A 153 5.29 20.13 -2.94
N ASP A 154 4.57 19.80 -4.02
CA ASP A 154 5.01 19.90 -5.41
C ASP A 154 3.91 20.51 -6.32
N PRO A 155 3.58 21.79 -6.13
CA PRO A 155 2.46 22.44 -6.83
C PRO A 155 2.63 22.54 -8.35
N ALA A 156 3.87 22.43 -8.86
CA ALA A 156 4.16 22.46 -10.29
C ALA A 156 3.52 21.29 -11.05
N ASN A 157 3.31 20.15 -10.38
CA ASN A 157 2.73 18.94 -10.95
C ASN A 157 1.29 18.67 -10.45
N ALA A 158 0.63 19.65 -9.83
CA ALA A 158 -0.65 19.48 -9.15
C ALA A 158 -1.75 18.85 -10.03
N GLU A 159 -1.87 19.26 -11.29
CA GLU A 159 -2.89 18.73 -12.20
C GLU A 159 -2.62 17.27 -12.60
N VAL A 160 -1.35 16.86 -12.66
CA VAL A 160 -0.96 15.45 -12.89
C VAL A 160 -1.42 14.61 -11.71
N TYR A 161 -1.13 15.04 -10.49
CA TYR A 161 -1.52 14.31 -9.27
C TYR A 161 -3.03 14.17 -9.14
N LYS A 162 -3.79 15.23 -9.45
CA LYS A 162 -5.26 15.19 -9.43
C LYS A 162 -5.82 14.20 -10.46
N ALA A 163 -5.36 14.28 -11.71
CA ALA A 163 -5.84 13.41 -12.78
C ALA A 163 -5.51 11.92 -12.51
N ASN A 164 -4.30 11.65 -12.02
CA ASN A 164 -3.86 10.32 -11.66
C ASN A 164 -4.64 9.75 -10.48
N ALA A 165 -4.87 10.56 -9.44
CA ALA A 165 -5.67 10.16 -8.27
C ALA A 165 -7.10 9.74 -8.66
N GLU A 166 -7.79 10.53 -9.49
CA GLU A 166 -9.14 10.18 -9.96
C GLU A 166 -9.14 8.88 -10.79
N THR A 167 -8.16 8.74 -11.68
CA THR A 167 -8.00 7.51 -12.49
C THR A 167 -7.75 6.29 -11.58
N TYR A 168 -6.92 6.46 -10.55
CA TYR A 168 -6.56 5.37 -9.65
C TYR A 168 -7.73 4.95 -8.74
N LYS A 169 -8.50 5.91 -8.22
CA LYS A 169 -9.72 5.63 -7.44
C LYS A 169 -10.73 4.80 -8.24
N GLN A 170 -10.97 5.15 -9.51
CA GLN A 170 -11.86 4.39 -10.39
C GLN A 170 -11.39 2.95 -10.60
N LYS A 171 -10.07 2.72 -10.71
CA LYS A 171 -9.50 1.37 -10.81
C LYS A 171 -9.73 0.56 -9.54
N ILE A 172 -9.50 1.14 -8.36
CA ILE A 172 -9.73 0.48 -7.06
C ILE A 172 -11.20 0.01 -6.98
N GLU A 173 -12.15 0.90 -7.25
CA GLU A 173 -13.58 0.58 -7.20
C GLU A 173 -13.95 -0.51 -8.21
N ALA A 174 -13.52 -0.37 -9.47
CA ALA A 174 -13.82 -1.32 -10.54
C ALA A 174 -13.27 -2.72 -10.26
N THR A 175 -12.11 -2.83 -9.62
CA THR A 175 -11.53 -4.13 -9.26
C THR A 175 -12.29 -4.82 -8.13
N ILE A 176 -12.76 -4.08 -7.13
CA ILE A 176 -13.30 -4.69 -5.90
C ILE A 176 -14.81 -4.87 -5.91
N ALA A 177 -15.56 -4.02 -6.62
CA ALA A 177 -17.01 -4.12 -6.67
C ALA A 177 -17.53 -5.53 -7.09
N PRO A 178 -16.95 -6.21 -8.09
CA PRO A 178 -17.38 -7.58 -8.45
C PRO A 178 -17.12 -8.60 -7.33
N ILE A 179 -15.97 -8.52 -6.66
CA ILE A 179 -15.60 -9.50 -5.62
C ILE A 179 -16.46 -9.33 -4.37
N ARG A 180 -16.76 -8.07 -4.01
CA ARG A 180 -17.73 -7.77 -2.94
C ARG A 180 -19.11 -8.37 -3.25
N ALA A 181 -19.55 -8.29 -4.50
CA ALA A 181 -20.81 -8.89 -4.93
C ALA A 181 -20.81 -10.43 -4.86
N GLU A 182 -19.68 -11.09 -5.15
CA GLU A 182 -19.56 -12.54 -4.97
C GLU A 182 -19.63 -12.95 -3.49
N ILE A 183 -18.93 -12.24 -2.60
CA ILE A 183 -18.97 -12.53 -1.16
C ILE A 183 -20.37 -12.29 -0.59
N ALA A 184 -21.10 -11.29 -1.09
CA ALA A 184 -22.48 -11.04 -0.70
C ALA A 184 -23.47 -12.17 -1.06
N LYS A 185 -23.12 -13.08 -1.99
CA LYS A 185 -23.96 -14.26 -2.30
C LYS A 185 -23.84 -15.36 -1.24
N ILE A 186 -22.78 -15.34 -0.43
CA ILE A 186 -22.57 -16.30 0.65
C ILE A 186 -23.58 -15.98 1.76
N PRO A 187 -24.24 -16.97 2.40
CA PRO A 187 -25.15 -16.69 3.51
C PRO A 187 -24.46 -15.95 4.67
N GLU A 188 -25.11 -14.93 5.24
CA GLU A 188 -24.54 -14.06 6.30
C GLU A 188 -24.02 -14.84 7.51
N ASP A 189 -24.69 -15.94 7.86
CA ASP A 189 -24.29 -16.81 8.96
C ASP A 189 -22.95 -17.53 8.69
N LYS A 190 -22.58 -17.69 7.42
CA LYS A 190 -21.37 -18.39 6.94
C LYS A 190 -20.22 -17.46 6.54
N ARG A 191 -20.44 -16.15 6.48
CA ARG A 191 -19.41 -15.16 6.09
C ARG A 191 -18.41 -14.91 7.23
N TRP A 192 -17.66 -15.92 7.65
CA TRP A 192 -16.63 -15.80 8.68
C TRP A 192 -15.25 -15.64 8.05
N LEU A 193 -14.56 -14.53 8.32
CA LEU A 193 -13.13 -14.41 8.02
C LEU A 193 -12.35 -14.79 9.27
N VAL A 194 -11.65 -15.93 9.21
CA VAL A 194 -10.73 -16.39 10.25
C VAL A 194 -9.29 -16.19 9.79
N SER A 195 -8.58 -15.25 10.39
CA SER A 195 -7.21 -14.88 10.05
C SER A 195 -6.23 -15.13 11.20
N SER A 196 -4.94 -14.92 10.97
CA SER A 196 -3.93 -14.93 12.04
C SER A 196 -4.01 -13.62 12.82
N GLU A 197 -3.72 -12.48 12.17
CA GLU A 197 -3.91 -11.16 12.74
C GLU A 197 -5.34 -10.62 12.51
N GLY A 198 -5.85 -9.82 13.44
CA GLY A 198 -7.04 -8.96 13.28
C GLY A 198 -6.85 -7.79 12.31
N ALA A 199 -6.20 -8.03 11.18
CA ALA A 199 -5.81 -7.01 10.20
C ALA A 199 -6.90 -6.71 9.16
N PHE A 200 -8.03 -7.42 9.20
CA PHE A 200 -9.06 -7.34 8.17
C PHE A 200 -10.37 -6.68 8.64
N SER A 201 -10.41 -6.10 9.85
CA SER A 201 -11.64 -5.55 10.44
C SER A 201 -12.38 -4.57 9.53
N TYR A 202 -11.64 -3.71 8.81
CA TYR A 202 -12.20 -2.75 7.86
C TYR A 202 -12.78 -3.41 6.60
N LEU A 203 -12.11 -4.44 6.06
CA LEU A 203 -12.61 -5.23 4.93
C LEU A 203 -13.88 -6.00 5.33
N ILE A 204 -13.87 -6.61 6.51
CA ILE A 204 -14.96 -7.36 7.11
C ILE A 204 -16.20 -6.48 7.26
N ARG A 205 -16.04 -5.26 7.79
CA ARG A 205 -17.11 -4.25 7.88
C ARG A 205 -17.71 -3.96 6.51
N ASP A 206 -16.87 -3.66 5.53
CA ASP A 206 -17.33 -3.25 4.20
C ASP A 206 -18.03 -4.41 3.45
N PHE A 207 -17.64 -5.66 3.72
CA PHE A 207 -18.14 -6.85 3.03
C PHE A 207 -19.24 -7.59 3.81
N GLY A 208 -19.62 -7.10 4.99
CA GLY A 208 -20.66 -7.70 5.81
C GLY A 208 -20.28 -9.12 6.28
N MET A 209 -19.03 -9.28 6.73
CA MET A 209 -18.50 -10.54 7.26
C MET A 209 -18.43 -10.49 8.80
N LYS A 210 -18.12 -11.63 9.41
CA LYS A 210 -17.81 -11.79 10.82
C LYS A 210 -16.33 -12.03 10.99
N GLU A 211 -15.77 -11.52 12.08
CA GLU A 211 -14.34 -11.56 12.36
C GLU A 211 -13.99 -12.62 13.39
N LEU A 212 -12.91 -13.35 13.12
CA LEU A 212 -12.20 -14.17 14.10
C LEU A 212 -10.72 -14.11 13.77
N TYR A 213 -9.86 -13.95 14.78
CA TYR A 213 -8.42 -13.90 14.60
C TYR A 213 -7.70 -14.58 15.76
N LEU A 214 -6.46 -14.99 15.54
CA LEU A 214 -5.60 -15.55 16.59
C LEU A 214 -5.08 -14.45 17.52
N TRP A 215 -4.67 -13.31 16.98
CA TRP A 215 -4.28 -12.14 17.78
C TRP A 215 -4.83 -10.84 17.16
N PRO A 216 -5.14 -9.83 17.99
CA PRO A 216 -5.80 -8.62 17.51
C PRO A 216 -4.93 -7.71 16.64
N ILE A 217 -3.63 -7.62 16.95
CA ILE A 217 -2.65 -6.79 16.24
C ILE A 217 -1.25 -7.36 16.49
N ASN A 218 -0.34 -7.20 15.55
CA ASN A 218 1.05 -7.63 15.69
C ASN A 218 1.72 -6.92 16.87
N ALA A 219 2.18 -7.74 17.82
CA ALA A 219 2.83 -7.33 19.05
C ALA A 219 3.77 -8.45 19.56
N ASP A 220 4.31 -8.30 20.76
CA ASP A 220 5.24 -9.26 21.38
C ASP A 220 4.68 -10.69 21.56
N GLN A 221 3.36 -10.87 21.52
CA GLN A 221 2.70 -12.19 21.71
C GLN A 221 1.81 -12.56 20.53
N GLN A 222 2.29 -13.51 19.72
CA GLN A 222 1.58 -14.08 18.58
C GLN A 222 1.46 -15.60 18.75
N GLY A 223 0.33 -16.18 18.37
CA GLY A 223 0.12 -17.64 18.35
C GLY A 223 0.22 -18.34 19.72
N THR A 224 -0.13 -17.68 20.82
CA THR A 224 -0.07 -18.32 22.15
C THR A 224 -1.06 -19.51 22.24
N PRO A 225 -0.80 -20.53 23.07
CA PRO A 225 -1.71 -21.68 23.19
C PRO A 225 -3.16 -21.29 23.55
N GLN A 226 -3.34 -20.22 24.34
CA GLN A 226 -4.66 -19.71 24.70
C GLN A 226 -5.38 -19.07 23.50
N GLN A 227 -4.66 -18.29 22.68
CA GLN A 227 -5.18 -17.71 21.45
C GLN A 227 -5.62 -18.79 20.46
N VAL A 228 -4.73 -19.77 20.20
CA VAL A 228 -5.04 -20.90 19.31
C VAL A 228 -6.25 -21.68 19.79
N ARG A 229 -6.34 -22.00 21.10
CA ARG A 229 -7.49 -22.71 21.67
C ARG A 229 -8.79 -21.93 21.50
N LYS A 230 -8.79 -20.62 21.78
CA LYS A 230 -9.97 -19.75 21.61
C LYS A 230 -10.51 -19.82 20.17
N VAL A 231 -9.62 -19.77 19.18
CA VAL A 231 -10.00 -19.84 17.76
C VAL A 231 -10.51 -21.24 17.41
N ILE A 232 -9.86 -22.31 17.86
CA ILE A 232 -10.33 -23.71 17.66
C ILE A 232 -11.76 -23.90 18.17
N ASP A 233 -12.04 -23.43 19.38
CA ASP A 233 -13.36 -23.56 19.99
C ASP A 233 -14.41 -22.78 19.19
N ALA A 234 -14.09 -21.55 18.77
CA ALA A 234 -14.98 -20.72 17.96
C ALA A 234 -15.24 -21.30 16.55
N VAL A 235 -14.20 -21.85 15.89
CA VAL A 235 -14.32 -22.51 14.58
C VAL A 235 -15.25 -23.72 14.67
N ARG A 236 -15.10 -24.57 15.69
CA ARG A 236 -15.99 -25.72 15.91
C ARG A 236 -17.42 -25.29 16.23
N ALA A 237 -17.60 -24.31 17.12
CA ALA A 237 -18.92 -23.85 17.55
C ALA A 237 -19.74 -23.25 16.40
N ASN A 238 -19.08 -22.61 15.42
CA ASN A 238 -19.73 -21.95 14.30
C ASN A 238 -19.65 -22.73 12.98
N ASN A 239 -19.07 -23.94 12.99
CA ASN A 239 -18.83 -24.77 11.80
C ASN A 239 -18.11 -23.99 10.67
N ILE A 240 -17.07 -23.24 11.02
CA ILE A 240 -16.36 -22.39 10.07
C ILE A 240 -15.50 -23.27 9.15
N PRO A 241 -15.63 -23.18 7.81
CA PRO A 241 -15.02 -24.15 6.91
C PRO A 241 -13.55 -23.87 6.58
N VAL A 242 -13.04 -22.67 6.84
CA VAL A 242 -11.74 -22.21 6.36
C VAL A 242 -11.06 -21.25 7.34
N VAL A 243 -9.72 -21.32 7.40
CA VAL A 243 -8.84 -20.45 8.18
C VAL A 243 -7.65 -20.01 7.32
N PHE A 244 -7.18 -18.78 7.50
CA PHE A 244 -6.12 -18.15 6.71
C PHE A 244 -4.99 -17.63 7.60
N SER A 245 -3.82 -17.37 7.00
CA SER A 245 -2.74 -16.58 7.60
C SER A 245 -2.36 -15.40 6.70
N GLU A 246 -1.38 -14.59 7.09
CA GLU A 246 -0.90 -13.43 6.32
C GLU A 246 0.57 -13.57 5.89
N SER A 247 0.98 -12.83 4.87
CA SER A 247 2.27 -12.97 4.20
C SER A 247 3.50 -12.52 5.01
N THR A 248 3.30 -11.79 6.10
CA THR A 248 4.37 -11.20 6.94
C THR A 248 4.57 -11.93 8.27
N ILE A 249 3.76 -12.96 8.55
CA ILE A 249 3.76 -13.72 9.82
C ILE A 249 3.86 -15.23 9.56
N SER A 250 4.10 -16.02 10.61
CA SER A 250 4.16 -17.49 10.46
C SER A 250 2.76 -18.08 10.18
N PRO A 251 2.62 -19.00 9.21
CA PRO A 251 1.37 -19.72 8.98
C PRO A 251 1.09 -20.82 10.01
N ASP A 252 2.08 -21.25 10.81
CA ASP A 252 1.98 -22.42 11.69
C ASP A 252 0.76 -22.39 12.63
N PRO A 253 0.41 -21.26 13.27
CA PRO A 253 -0.77 -21.19 14.13
C PRO A 253 -2.08 -21.42 13.37
N ALA A 254 -2.24 -20.83 12.18
CA ALA A 254 -3.43 -21.01 11.35
C ALA A 254 -3.54 -22.45 10.83
N GLU A 255 -2.43 -23.04 10.40
CA GLU A 255 -2.37 -24.45 10.01
C GLU A 255 -2.70 -25.39 11.18
N GLN A 256 -2.27 -25.04 12.40
CA GLN A 256 -2.64 -25.81 13.59
C GLN A 256 -4.15 -25.78 13.84
N VAL A 257 -4.78 -24.60 13.77
CA VAL A 257 -6.25 -24.48 13.89
C VAL A 257 -6.93 -25.35 12.83
N ALA A 258 -6.49 -25.29 11.58
CA ALA A 258 -7.04 -26.11 10.50
C ALA A 258 -6.94 -27.62 10.81
N ARG A 259 -5.76 -28.10 11.21
CA ARG A 259 -5.54 -29.52 11.58
C ARG A 259 -6.41 -29.97 12.75
N GLU A 260 -6.59 -29.13 13.77
CA GLU A 260 -7.33 -29.51 14.98
C GLU A 260 -8.86 -29.40 14.85
N THR A 261 -9.35 -28.58 13.92
CA THR A 261 -10.78 -28.35 13.73
C THR A 261 -11.39 -29.13 12.57
N GLY A 262 -10.56 -29.53 11.60
CA GLY A 262 -11.02 -30.06 10.31
C GLY A 262 -11.39 -28.98 9.30
N ALA A 263 -11.26 -27.70 9.64
CA ALA A 263 -11.35 -26.61 8.68
C ALA A 263 -10.19 -26.68 7.66
N LYS A 264 -10.43 -26.18 6.44
CA LYS A 264 -9.39 -26.07 5.42
C LYS A 264 -8.44 -24.92 5.77
N TYR A 265 -7.16 -25.11 5.53
CA TYR A 265 -6.25 -23.97 5.43
C TYR A 265 -6.44 -23.31 4.06
N GLY A 266 -6.97 -22.09 4.05
CA GLY A 266 -7.33 -21.33 2.85
C GLY A 266 -6.15 -20.65 2.18
N GLY A 267 -4.97 -20.71 2.79
CA GLY A 267 -3.74 -20.11 2.28
C GLY A 267 -3.44 -18.74 2.91
N VAL A 268 -2.54 -18.03 2.23
CA VAL A 268 -1.95 -16.76 2.70
C VAL A 268 -2.70 -15.58 2.10
N LEU A 269 -3.08 -14.63 2.94
CA LEU A 269 -3.64 -13.32 2.59
C LEU A 269 -2.57 -12.24 2.64
N TYR A 270 -2.83 -11.11 1.97
CA TYR A 270 -1.92 -9.98 1.89
C TYR A 270 -2.56 -8.75 2.52
N VAL A 271 -1.85 -8.12 3.46
CA VAL A 271 -2.28 -6.91 4.18
C VAL A 271 -1.11 -5.96 4.39
N ASP A 272 -0.13 -6.34 5.19
CA ASP A 272 0.96 -5.47 5.65
C ASP A 272 2.08 -5.27 4.63
N SER A 273 2.08 -6.03 3.54
CA SER A 273 3.06 -5.85 2.49
C SER A 273 2.57 -6.34 1.14
N LEU A 274 3.02 -5.64 0.10
CA LEU A 274 3.08 -6.16 -1.26
C LEU A 274 4.15 -7.24 -1.39
N SER A 275 4.09 -8.02 -2.45
CA SER A 275 5.18 -8.91 -2.87
C SER A 275 6.27 -8.16 -3.61
N GLU A 276 7.34 -8.87 -3.95
CA GLU A 276 8.27 -8.43 -4.99
C GLU A 276 7.55 -8.29 -6.34
N ALA A 277 8.17 -7.59 -7.30
CA ALA A 277 7.57 -7.23 -8.58
C ALA A 277 7.17 -8.44 -9.46
N ASP A 278 7.85 -9.58 -9.28
CA ASP A 278 7.55 -10.86 -9.94
C ASP A 278 6.66 -11.79 -9.09
N GLY A 279 6.25 -11.32 -7.91
CA GLY A 279 5.38 -12.05 -6.99
C GLY A 279 3.88 -11.91 -7.30
N PRO A 280 3.03 -12.57 -6.50
CA PRO A 280 1.60 -12.65 -6.75
C PRO A 280 0.82 -11.35 -6.47
N VAL A 281 1.40 -10.42 -5.71
CA VAL A 281 0.75 -9.20 -5.22
C VAL A 281 1.70 -7.99 -5.37
N PRO A 282 2.08 -7.62 -6.61
CA PRO A 282 3.07 -6.56 -6.82
C PRO A 282 2.50 -5.15 -6.64
N THR A 283 1.16 -4.99 -6.59
CA THR A 283 0.47 -3.71 -6.45
C THR A 283 -0.60 -3.76 -5.35
N TYR A 284 -1.04 -2.60 -4.87
CA TYR A 284 -2.13 -2.49 -3.91
C TYR A 284 -3.47 -2.98 -4.48
N ILE A 285 -3.73 -2.75 -5.77
CA ILE A 285 -4.94 -3.28 -6.42
C ILE A 285 -4.88 -4.81 -6.45
N ASP A 286 -3.71 -5.39 -6.75
CA ASP A 286 -3.51 -6.85 -6.66
C ASP A 286 -3.68 -7.34 -5.23
N LEU A 287 -3.27 -6.56 -4.22
CA LEU A 287 -3.43 -6.93 -2.81
C LEU A 287 -4.90 -7.06 -2.46
N LEU A 288 -5.70 -6.03 -2.74
CA LEU A 288 -7.13 -6.09 -2.47
C LEU A 288 -7.80 -7.22 -3.27
N ARG A 289 -7.43 -7.39 -4.54
CA ARG A 289 -8.00 -8.41 -5.44
C ARG A 289 -7.67 -9.82 -4.96
N VAL A 290 -6.39 -10.17 -4.83
CA VAL A 290 -5.93 -11.52 -4.48
C VAL A 290 -6.42 -11.90 -3.08
N THR A 291 -6.35 -10.99 -2.10
CA THR A 291 -6.86 -11.24 -0.75
C THR A 291 -8.37 -11.52 -0.80
N SER A 292 -9.15 -10.67 -1.46
CA SER A 292 -10.60 -10.82 -1.51
C SER A 292 -11.05 -12.05 -2.31
N GLU A 293 -10.39 -12.37 -3.43
CA GLU A 293 -10.63 -13.57 -4.23
C GLU A 293 -10.30 -14.85 -3.46
N THR A 294 -9.20 -14.84 -2.69
CA THR A 294 -8.81 -15.98 -1.85
C THR A 294 -9.84 -16.23 -0.75
N ILE A 295 -10.34 -15.17 -0.11
CA ILE A 295 -11.42 -15.25 0.88
C ILE A 295 -12.70 -15.80 0.23
N ALA A 296 -13.14 -15.23 -0.90
CA ALA A 296 -14.35 -15.66 -1.59
C ALA A 296 -14.29 -17.15 -1.99
N LYS A 297 -13.13 -17.59 -2.52
CA LYS A 297 -12.88 -18.98 -2.88
C LYS A 297 -12.87 -19.91 -1.67
N GLY A 298 -12.33 -19.48 -0.53
CA GLY A 298 -12.31 -20.27 0.69
C GLY A 298 -13.70 -20.44 1.31
N LEU A 299 -14.52 -19.39 1.29
CA LEU A 299 -15.87 -19.40 1.88
C LEU A 299 -16.94 -20.09 1.01
N SER A 300 -16.69 -20.25 -0.30
CA SER A 300 -17.62 -20.88 -1.24
C SER A 300 -17.46 -22.40 -1.36
N GLN A 301 -16.62 -23.01 -0.52
CA GLN A 301 -16.14 -24.39 -0.61
C GLN A 301 -16.69 -25.34 0.46
#